data_AF-A0A1B5KWK2-F1
#
_entry.id   AF-A0A1B5KWK2-F1
#
_cell.length_a   1.000
_cell.length_b   1.000
_cell.length_c   1.000
_cell.angle_alpha   90.00
_cell.angle_beta   90.00
_cell.angle_gamma   90.00
#
_symmetry.space_group_name_H-M   'P 1'
#
loop_
_entity.id
_entity.type
_entity.pdbx_description
1 polymer ?
#
loop_
_entity_poly.entity_id
_entity_poly.type
_entity_poly.pdbx_seq_one_letter_code
_entity_poly.pdbx_strand_id
1 'polypeptide(L)'
;MLEQHNLIRQNHSAPALEWDPVLAQYAANTANTCVFKHDMNQGTGHYGQNLASAGSSANIDNLKIQSAAQAVVNQWYNGEAANYDAFYGMENPPSNVPLGNYGHFTQVVWKATTKVGCSTVKCPAGTVLSLPSWYTVCDYTQAGNVGGEYGANVLRPKGMKMIVV
;
A
#
# COMPACT_ATOMS: atom_id res chain seq x y z
N MET A 1 3.90 8.63 5.14
CA MET A 1 3.81 7.27 4.57
C MET A 1 4.34 6.23 5.55
N LEU A 2 5.61 6.25 5.97
CA LEU A 2 6.14 5.32 6.98
C LEU A 2 5.34 5.35 8.29
N GLU A 3 5.09 6.55 8.81
CA GLU A 3 4.31 6.74 10.04
C GLU A 3 2.92 6.09 9.95
N GLN A 4 2.19 6.33 8.86
CA GLN A 4 0.86 5.75 8.65
C GLN A 4 0.91 4.22 8.62
N HIS A 5 1.91 3.62 7.96
CA HIS A 5 2.12 2.18 8.00
C HIS A 5 2.34 1.68 9.44
N ASN A 6 3.19 2.37 10.20
CA ASN A 6 3.55 1.93 11.55
C ASN A 6 2.41 2.09 12.55
N LEU A 7 1.57 3.12 12.42
CA LEU A 7 0.34 3.24 13.19
C LEU A 7 -0.63 2.08 12.90
N ILE A 8 -0.80 1.73 11.62
CA ILE A 8 -1.65 0.60 11.20
C ILE A 8 -1.09 -0.73 11.73
N ARG A 9 0.21 -0.97 11.55
CA ARG A 9 0.88 -2.22 11.95
C ARG A 9 0.91 -2.42 13.46
N GLN A 10 0.97 -1.34 14.24
CA GLN A 10 0.82 -1.38 15.68
C GLN A 10 -0.51 -2.03 16.10
N ASN A 11 -1.60 -1.72 15.37
CA ASN A 11 -2.90 -2.36 15.57
C ASN A 11 -2.88 -3.84 15.13
N HIS A 12 -2.08 -4.24 14.14
CA HIS A 12 -2.09 -5.60 13.56
C HIS A 12 -1.03 -6.59 14.11
N SER A 13 -0.43 -6.35 15.27
CA SER A 13 0.65 -7.21 15.81
C SER A 13 1.82 -7.47 14.83
N ALA A 14 1.99 -6.58 13.85
CA ALA A 14 3.09 -6.61 12.89
C ALA A 14 4.18 -5.61 13.37
N PRO A 15 5.47 -5.97 13.35
CA PRO A 15 6.56 -5.07 13.75
C PRO A 15 6.56 -3.79 12.90
N ALA A 16 7.03 -2.66 13.47
CA ALA A 16 7.19 -1.43 12.69
C ALA A 16 8.13 -1.65 11.49
N LEU A 17 7.82 -1.01 10.38
CA LEU A 17 8.68 -0.94 9.20
C LEU A 17 9.77 0.12 9.40
N GLU A 18 10.87 -0.08 8.69
CA GLU A 18 11.91 0.92 8.47
C GLU A 18 11.78 1.56 7.08
N TRP A 19 12.28 2.78 6.92
CA TRP A 19 12.35 3.40 5.59
C TRP A 19 13.55 2.85 4.82
N ASP A 20 13.33 2.46 3.57
CA ASP A 20 14.41 2.07 2.66
C ASP A 20 14.55 3.10 1.51
N PRO A 21 15.69 3.80 1.41
CA PRO A 21 15.89 4.80 0.36
C PRO A 21 16.00 4.19 -1.04
N VAL A 22 16.45 2.93 -1.17
CA VAL A 22 16.52 2.23 -2.47
C VAL A 22 15.12 1.91 -2.97
N LEU A 23 14.25 1.38 -2.10
CA LEU A 23 12.85 1.15 -2.45
C LEU A 23 12.12 2.46 -2.75
N ALA A 24 12.44 3.54 -2.04
CA ALA A 24 11.85 4.85 -2.34
C ALA A 24 12.25 5.36 -3.73
N GLN A 25 13.49 5.11 -4.15
CA GLN A 25 13.93 5.40 -5.50
C GLN A 25 13.21 4.53 -6.53
N TYR A 26 12.99 3.24 -6.25
CA TYR A 26 12.25 2.36 -7.15
C TYR A 26 10.80 2.81 -7.31
N ALA A 27 10.13 3.13 -6.21
CA ALA A 27 8.79 3.68 -6.20
C ALA A 27 8.72 5.02 -6.96
N ALA A 28 9.75 5.86 -6.85
CA ALA A 28 9.85 7.10 -7.62
C ALA A 28 9.99 6.85 -9.12
N ASN A 29 10.80 5.88 -9.54
CA ASN A 29 10.94 5.54 -10.96
C ASN A 29 9.59 5.10 -11.54
N THR A 30 8.84 4.24 -10.83
CA THR A 30 7.49 3.82 -11.23
C THR A 30 6.51 5.00 -11.25
N ALA A 31 6.46 5.78 -10.17
CA ALA A 31 5.52 6.89 -10.02
C ALA A 31 5.69 7.94 -11.13
N ASN A 32 6.93 8.31 -11.47
CA ASN A 32 7.24 9.31 -12.49
C ASN A 32 6.83 8.91 -13.91
N THR A 33 6.50 7.64 -14.17
CA THR A 33 5.93 7.23 -15.46
C THR A 33 4.51 7.76 -15.67
N CYS A 34 3.79 8.08 -14.59
CA CYS A 34 2.37 8.41 -14.62
C CYS A 34 1.52 7.35 -15.35
N VAL A 35 1.93 6.09 -15.31
CA VAL A 35 1.14 4.95 -15.79
C VAL A 35 0.66 4.17 -14.57
N PHE A 36 -0.66 4.03 -14.40
CA PHE A 36 -1.22 3.29 -13.26
C PHE A 36 -1.10 1.78 -13.48
N LYS A 37 0.11 1.26 -13.28
CA LYS A 37 0.44 -0.15 -13.49
C LYS A 37 1.59 -0.54 -12.57
N HIS A 38 1.54 -1.77 -12.07
CA HIS A 38 2.68 -2.33 -11.33
C HIS A 38 3.93 -2.43 -12.21
N ASP A 39 5.07 -2.02 -11.65
CA ASP A 39 6.41 -2.22 -12.21
C ASP A 39 7.37 -2.64 -11.10
N MET A 40 7.70 -3.93 -11.11
CA MET A 40 8.53 -4.59 -10.10
C MET A 40 9.85 -5.10 -10.68
N ASN A 41 10.36 -4.48 -11.75
CA ASN A 41 11.53 -4.99 -12.49
C ASN A 41 12.88 -4.41 -12.02
N GLN A 42 12.89 -3.65 -10.92
CA GLN A 42 14.09 -3.00 -10.41
C GLN A 42 14.86 -3.90 -9.43
N GLY A 43 16.19 -3.80 -9.42
CA GLY A 43 17.03 -4.64 -8.56
C GLY A 43 16.80 -6.13 -8.82
N THR A 44 16.46 -6.89 -7.78
CA THR A 44 16.17 -8.34 -7.89
C THR A 44 14.73 -8.64 -8.33
N GLY A 45 13.86 -7.63 -8.38
CA GLY A 45 12.43 -7.79 -8.64
C GLY A 45 11.64 -8.52 -7.54
N HIS A 46 12.25 -8.78 -6.37
CA HIS A 46 11.63 -9.47 -5.25
C HIS A 46 11.14 -8.48 -4.17
N TYR A 47 10.26 -7.55 -4.58
CA TYR A 47 9.59 -6.60 -3.69
C TYR A 47 8.09 -6.58 -3.94
N GLY A 48 7.32 -6.28 -2.91
CA GLY A 48 5.89 -6.01 -3.04
C GLY A 48 5.66 -4.56 -3.47
N GLN A 49 4.48 -4.26 -4.04
CA GLN A 49 4.16 -2.90 -4.46
C GLN A 49 2.68 -2.59 -4.27
N ASN A 50 2.36 -1.42 -3.73
CA ASN A 50 1.02 -0.86 -3.66
C ASN A 50 0.94 0.44 -4.45
N LEU A 51 -0.18 0.62 -5.17
CA LEU A 51 -0.46 1.80 -6.00
C LEU A 51 -1.74 2.48 -5.52
N ALA A 52 -1.77 3.81 -5.53
CA ALA A 52 -2.96 4.59 -5.21
C ALA A 52 -2.97 5.89 -6.02
N SER A 53 -4.15 6.39 -6.35
CA SER A 53 -4.28 7.71 -6.96
C SER A 53 -5.46 8.49 -6.37
N ALA A 54 -5.33 9.81 -6.38
CA ALA A 54 -6.40 10.72 -5.97
C ALA A 54 -6.36 11.96 -6.87
N GLY A 55 -7.46 12.21 -7.59
CA GLY A 55 -7.60 13.34 -8.50
C GLY A 55 -8.78 14.24 -8.12
N SER A 56 -8.73 15.49 -8.58
CA SER A 56 -9.80 16.47 -8.40
C SER A 56 -9.82 17.44 -9.58
N SER A 57 -10.99 18.02 -9.85
CA SER A 57 -11.14 19.15 -10.78
C SER A 57 -10.69 20.48 -10.18
N ALA A 58 -10.53 20.55 -8.84
CA ALA A 58 -9.94 21.69 -8.14
C ALA A 58 -8.40 21.66 -8.17
N ASN A 59 -7.75 22.75 -7.77
CA ASN A 59 -6.30 22.77 -7.63
C ASN A 59 -5.87 21.79 -6.51
N ILE A 60 -5.00 20.84 -6.84
CA ILE A 60 -4.48 19.81 -5.94
C ILE A 60 -3.03 20.04 -5.49
N ASP A 61 -2.36 21.13 -5.88
CA ASP A 61 -0.91 21.34 -5.67
C ASP A 61 -0.48 21.19 -4.21
N ASN A 62 -1.33 21.63 -3.28
CA ASN A 62 -1.06 21.57 -1.85
C ASN A 62 -1.49 20.24 -1.19
N LEU A 63 -2.00 19.27 -1.97
CA LEU A 63 -2.56 18.02 -1.44
C LEU A 63 -1.57 16.86 -1.42
N LYS A 64 -0.31 17.04 -1.87
CA LYS A 64 0.68 15.96 -1.97
C LYS A 64 0.77 15.09 -0.71
N ILE A 65 0.98 15.75 0.45
CA ILE A 65 1.17 15.05 1.74
C ILE A 65 -0.12 14.36 2.17
N GLN A 66 -1.26 15.01 1.99
CA GLN A 66 -2.56 14.45 2.31
C GLN A 66 -2.87 13.22 1.44
N SER A 67 -2.69 13.32 0.13
CA SER A 67 -2.90 12.20 -0.81
C SER A 67 -1.99 11.01 -0.49
N ALA A 68 -0.72 11.27 -0.11
CA ALA A 68 0.21 10.22 0.32
C ALA A 68 -0.24 9.52 1.60
N ALA A 69 -0.80 10.25 2.58
CA ALA A 69 -1.35 9.67 3.81
C ALA A 69 -2.64 8.88 3.54
N GLN A 70 -3.55 9.45 2.73
CA GLN A 70 -4.83 8.84 2.38
C GLN A 70 -4.67 7.56 1.54
N ALA A 71 -3.64 7.47 0.70
CA ALA A 71 -3.30 6.23 0.00
C ALA A 71 -3.15 5.06 0.98
N VAL A 72 -2.34 5.24 2.04
CA VAL A 72 -2.09 4.20 3.03
C VAL A 72 -3.30 3.94 3.92
N VAL A 73 -3.86 5.00 4.50
CA VAL A 73 -4.88 4.86 5.55
C VAL A 73 -6.25 4.56 4.97
N ASN A 74 -6.68 5.30 3.95
CA ASN A 74 -8.06 5.22 3.47
C ASN A 74 -8.22 4.21 2.34
N GLN A 75 -7.35 4.27 1.33
CA GLN A 75 -7.47 3.38 0.17
C GLN A 75 -7.02 1.96 0.53
N TRP A 76 -5.78 1.79 0.99
CA TRP A 76 -5.20 0.47 1.22
C TRP A 76 -5.65 -0.18 2.53
N TYR A 77 -5.79 0.57 3.63
CA TYR A 77 -6.15 -0.02 4.93
C TYR A 77 -7.67 -0.02 5.16
N ASN A 78 -8.28 1.15 5.37
CA ASN A 78 -9.69 1.25 5.75
C ASN A 78 -10.64 0.70 4.66
N GLY A 79 -10.29 0.87 3.38
CA GLY A 79 -11.09 0.41 2.25
C GLY A 79 -11.09 -1.12 2.05
N GLU A 80 -10.11 -1.83 2.62
CA GLU A 80 -9.89 -3.24 2.33
C GLU A 80 -9.89 -4.15 3.56
N ALA A 81 -9.56 -3.65 4.76
CA ALA A 81 -9.39 -4.48 5.96
C ALA A 81 -10.64 -5.33 6.29
N ALA A 82 -11.84 -4.76 6.15
CA ALA A 82 -13.10 -5.46 6.41
C ALA A 82 -13.36 -6.61 5.42
N ASN A 83 -12.83 -6.53 4.19
CA ASN A 83 -12.96 -7.60 3.20
C ASN A 83 -12.14 -8.84 3.59
N TYR A 84 -11.24 -8.72 4.56
CA TYR A 84 -10.35 -9.80 5.01
C TYR A 84 -10.81 -10.48 6.32
N ASP A 85 -11.89 -10.00 6.96
CA ASP A 85 -12.27 -10.43 8.32
C ASP A 85 -12.52 -11.94 8.46
N ALA A 86 -13.01 -12.58 7.41
CA ALA A 86 -13.28 -14.01 7.37
C ALA A 86 -12.04 -14.88 7.10
N PHE A 87 -10.89 -14.29 6.76
CA PHE A 87 -9.70 -15.02 6.27
C PHE A 87 -8.55 -15.10 7.26
N TYR A 88 -8.62 -14.40 8.39
CA TYR A 88 -7.58 -14.46 9.42
C TYR A 88 -7.32 -15.89 9.89
N GLY A 89 -6.04 -16.29 9.88
CA GLY A 89 -5.59 -17.63 10.26
C GLY A 89 -5.64 -18.67 9.14
N MET A 90 -6.22 -18.35 7.97
CA MET A 90 -6.15 -19.22 6.79
C MET A 90 -4.80 -19.06 6.09
N GLU A 91 -4.25 -20.15 5.56
CA GLU A 91 -3.03 -20.11 4.74
C GLU A 91 -3.23 -19.34 3.43
N ASN A 92 -4.46 -19.31 2.92
CA ASN A 92 -4.88 -18.57 1.73
C ASN A 92 -6.32 -18.05 1.90
N PRO A 93 -6.61 -16.83 1.45
CA PRO A 93 -7.98 -16.41 1.16
C PRO A 93 -8.62 -17.33 0.09
N PRO A 94 -9.96 -17.47 0.06
CA PRO A 94 -10.64 -18.27 -0.94
C PRO A 94 -10.31 -17.82 -2.37
N SER A 95 -10.06 -18.77 -3.27
CA SER A 95 -9.62 -18.48 -4.65
C SER A 95 -10.62 -17.71 -5.50
N ASN A 96 -11.89 -17.65 -5.08
CA ASN A 96 -12.95 -16.88 -5.73
C ASN A 96 -13.00 -15.42 -5.27
N VAL A 97 -12.19 -15.01 -4.29
CA VAL A 97 -12.09 -13.63 -3.82
C VAL A 97 -10.92 -12.95 -4.52
N PRO A 98 -11.14 -11.90 -5.33
CA PRO A 98 -10.07 -11.22 -6.05
C PRO A 98 -9.04 -10.59 -5.09
N LEU A 99 -7.75 -10.68 -5.43
CA LEU A 99 -6.67 -10.02 -4.68
C LEU A 99 -6.90 -8.52 -4.55
N GLY A 100 -7.52 -7.87 -5.55
CA GLY A 100 -7.83 -6.44 -5.51
C GLY A 100 -8.77 -6.01 -4.38
N ASN A 101 -9.43 -6.94 -3.68
CA ASN A 101 -10.32 -6.62 -2.56
C ASN A 101 -9.57 -6.47 -1.22
N TYR A 102 -8.36 -7.02 -1.10
CA TYR A 102 -7.62 -7.09 0.17
C TYR A 102 -6.10 -6.99 0.03
N GLY A 103 -5.57 -6.99 -1.19
CA GLY A 103 -4.15 -7.14 -1.50
C GLY A 103 -3.30 -5.99 -1.00
N HIS A 104 -3.82 -4.76 -1.04
CA HIS A 104 -3.08 -3.61 -0.54
C HIS A 104 -3.04 -3.63 0.99
N PHE A 105 -4.19 -3.90 1.63
CA PHE A 105 -4.28 -4.09 3.09
C PHE A 105 -3.29 -5.13 3.58
N THR A 106 -3.35 -6.33 3.00
CA THR A 106 -2.52 -7.47 3.41
C THR A 106 -1.04 -7.19 3.25
N GLN A 107 -0.62 -6.48 2.19
CA GLN A 107 0.77 -6.02 2.05
C GLN A 107 1.17 -5.00 3.13
N VAL A 108 0.31 -4.04 3.48
CA VAL A 108 0.59 -3.04 4.53
C VAL A 108 0.87 -3.72 5.88
N VAL A 109 0.07 -4.74 6.22
CA VAL A 109 0.18 -5.44 7.52
C VAL A 109 1.02 -6.72 7.47
N TRP A 110 1.65 -7.03 6.34
CA TRP A 110 2.42 -8.26 6.17
C TRP A 110 3.56 -8.35 7.17
N LYS A 111 3.50 -9.33 8.08
CA LYS A 111 4.43 -9.42 9.22
C LYS A 111 5.89 -9.54 8.82
N ALA A 112 6.20 -10.34 7.80
CA ALA A 112 7.58 -10.57 7.33
C ALA A 112 8.17 -9.37 6.56
N THR A 113 7.34 -8.46 6.05
CA THR A 113 7.83 -7.21 5.45
C THR A 113 8.44 -6.34 6.54
N THR A 114 9.69 -5.89 6.33
CA THR A 114 10.48 -5.15 7.32
C THR A 114 10.79 -3.72 6.91
N LYS A 115 10.81 -3.41 5.61
CA LYS A 115 11.03 -2.05 5.12
C LYS A 115 10.06 -1.66 4.02
N VAL A 116 9.89 -0.35 3.87
CA VAL A 116 9.08 0.28 2.83
C VAL A 116 9.79 1.51 2.30
N GLY A 117 9.65 1.78 1.01
CA GLY A 117 10.02 3.03 0.38
C GLY A 117 8.90 3.47 -0.56
N CYS A 118 8.57 4.76 -0.55
CA CYS A 118 7.43 5.27 -1.29
C CYS A 118 7.73 6.57 -2.03
N SER A 119 6.95 6.86 -3.05
CA SER A 119 6.96 8.13 -3.76
C SER A 119 5.54 8.57 -4.13
N THR A 120 5.30 9.87 -4.06
CA THR A 120 4.06 10.50 -4.52
C THR A 120 4.39 11.61 -5.51
N VAL A 121 3.85 11.55 -6.72
CA VAL A 121 4.09 12.51 -7.79
C VAL A 121 2.77 13.03 -8.35
N LYS A 122 2.79 14.25 -8.89
CA LYS A 122 1.62 14.83 -9.56
C LYS A 122 1.64 14.39 -11.02
N CYS A 123 0.58 13.72 -11.46
CA CYS A 123 0.39 13.28 -12.82
C CYS A 123 -0.63 14.16 -13.56
N PRO A 124 -0.40 14.44 -14.85
CA PRO A 124 -1.33 15.22 -15.65
C PRO A 124 -2.64 14.46 -15.91
N ALA A 125 -3.70 15.20 -16.20
CA ALA A 125 -4.98 14.63 -16.62
C ALA A 125 -4.82 13.73 -17.85
N GLY A 126 -5.55 12.61 -17.88
CA GLY A 126 -5.52 11.63 -18.97
C GLY A 126 -4.39 10.59 -18.88
N THR A 127 -3.59 10.58 -17.81
CA THR A 127 -2.54 9.58 -17.59
C THR A 127 -2.97 8.53 -16.56
N VAL A 128 -2.84 8.83 -15.27
CA VAL A 128 -3.29 7.96 -14.17
C VAL A 128 -4.81 8.02 -13.98
N LEU A 129 -5.38 9.22 -14.02
CA LEU A 129 -6.83 9.48 -13.99
C LEU A 129 -7.20 10.45 -15.11
N SER A 130 -8.49 10.57 -15.42
CA SER A 130 -9.00 11.59 -16.36
C SER A 130 -8.80 13.04 -15.87
N LEU A 131 -8.53 13.22 -14.58
CA LEU A 131 -8.21 14.50 -13.93
C LEU A 131 -6.74 14.54 -13.49
N PRO A 132 -6.16 15.74 -13.24
CA PRO A 132 -4.87 15.84 -12.56
C PRO A 132 -4.95 15.07 -11.23
N SER A 133 -3.90 14.33 -10.90
CA SER A 133 -3.93 13.43 -9.75
C SER A 133 -2.58 13.32 -9.06
N TRP A 134 -2.62 13.07 -7.75
CA TRP A 134 -1.46 12.56 -7.03
C TRP A 134 -1.44 11.05 -7.17
N TYR A 135 -0.35 10.52 -7.71
CA TYR A 135 -0.08 9.10 -7.84
C TYR A 135 0.94 8.67 -6.80
N THR A 136 0.58 7.73 -5.94
CA THR A 136 1.42 7.20 -4.87
C THR A 136 1.78 5.76 -5.15
N VAL A 137 3.08 5.45 -5.03
CA VAL A 137 3.65 4.11 -5.13
C VAL A 137 4.40 3.84 -3.84
N CYS A 138 4.20 2.66 -3.25
CA CYS A 138 5.01 2.16 -2.15
C CYS A 138 5.54 0.77 -2.50
N ASP A 139 6.85 0.58 -2.36
CA ASP A 139 7.55 -0.68 -2.56
C ASP A 139 7.99 -1.25 -1.19
N TYR A 140 7.94 -2.57 -1.06
CA TYR A 140 8.10 -3.29 0.21
C TYR A 140 9.18 -4.36 0.12
N THR A 141 10.07 -4.46 1.10
CA THR A 141 11.03 -5.59 1.15
C THR A 141 10.29 -6.89 1.37
N GLN A 142 10.67 -7.92 0.61
CA GLN A 142 9.95 -9.19 0.52
C GLN A 142 8.51 -8.96 0.04
N ALA A 143 8.16 -9.58 -1.09
CA ALA A 143 6.79 -9.53 -1.57
C ALA A 143 5.87 -10.15 -0.49
N GLY A 144 4.87 -9.39 -0.05
CA GLY A 144 3.76 -9.95 0.69
C GLY A 144 2.84 -10.73 -0.26
N ASN A 145 1.67 -11.14 0.26
CA ASN A 145 0.63 -11.79 -0.54
C ASN A 145 1.10 -13.10 -1.19
N VAL A 146 2.02 -13.80 -0.53
CA VAL A 146 2.52 -15.11 -0.96
C VAL A 146 1.51 -16.18 -0.55
N GLY A 147 1.09 -16.99 -1.52
CA GLY A 147 0.16 -18.09 -1.28
C GLY A 147 0.72 -19.09 -0.26
N GLY A 148 -0.11 -19.50 0.69
CA GLY A 148 0.26 -20.38 1.80
C GLY A 148 0.72 -19.63 3.05
N GLU A 149 1.09 -18.36 2.95
CA GLU A 149 1.75 -17.62 4.04
C GLU A 149 0.85 -16.60 4.75
N TYR A 150 -0.41 -16.46 4.32
CA TYR A 150 -1.31 -15.43 4.83
C TYR A 150 -1.58 -15.55 6.33
N GLY A 151 -1.84 -16.75 6.84
CA GLY A 151 -2.16 -16.99 8.25
C GLY A 151 -1.03 -16.61 9.20
N ALA A 152 0.22 -16.72 8.75
CA ALA A 152 1.39 -16.33 9.54
C ALA A 152 1.68 -14.82 9.48
N ASN A 153 1.24 -14.15 8.41
CA ASN A 153 1.65 -12.77 8.10
C ASN A 153 0.56 -11.72 8.28
N VAL A 154 -0.72 -12.08 8.19
CA VAL A 154 -1.85 -11.16 8.34
C VAL A 154 -2.57 -11.50 9.62
N LEU A 155 -2.21 -10.79 10.70
CA LEU A 155 -2.74 -11.06 12.03
C LEU A 155 -3.92 -10.13 12.36
N ARG A 156 -4.81 -10.62 13.24
CA ARG A 156 -5.99 -9.85 13.67
C ARG A 156 -5.60 -8.52 14.33
N PRO A 157 -6.42 -7.47 14.14
CA PRO A 157 -6.22 -6.21 14.84
C PRO A 157 -6.40 -6.38 16.35
N LYS A 158 -5.72 -5.55 17.13
CA LYS A 158 -5.76 -5.48 18.60
C LYS A 158 -6.96 -4.67 19.11
N GLY A 159 -7.87 -4.25 18.23
CA GLY A 159 -9.05 -3.45 18.59
C GLY A 159 -8.76 -1.97 18.87
N MET A 160 -7.64 -1.42 18.35
CA MET A 160 -7.40 0.02 18.43
C MET A 160 -8.38 0.78 17.53
N LYS A 161 -8.65 2.05 17.87
CA LYS A 161 -9.54 2.91 17.06
C LYS A 161 -9.03 3.05 15.63
N MET A 162 -9.97 3.16 14.69
CA MET A 162 -9.68 3.45 13.28
C MET A 162 -8.86 4.72 13.14
N ILE A 163 -7.86 4.69 12.25
CA ILE A 163 -6.99 5.83 11.97
C ILE A 163 -7.68 6.74 10.95
N VAL A 164 -7.67 8.04 11.23
CA VAL A 164 -8.25 9.07 10.37
C VAL A 164 -7.15 10.06 9.98
N VAL A 165 -7.09 10.42 8.70
CA VAL A 165 -6.12 11.37 8.11
C VAL A 165 -6.78 12.29 7.09
#